data_AF-A0A533ZDV6-F1
#
_entry.id   AF-A0A533ZDV6-F1
#
_cell.length_a   1.000
_cell.length_b   1.000
_cell.length_c   1.000
_cell.angle_alpha   90.00
_cell.angle_beta   90.00
_cell.angle_gamma   90.00
#
_symmetry.space_group_name_H-M   'P 1'
#
loop_
_entity.id
_entity.type
_entity.pdbx_description
1 polymer ?
#
loop_
_entity_poly.entity_id
_entity_poly.type
_entity_poly.pdbx_seq_one_letter_code
_entity_poly.pdbx_strand_id
1 'polypeptide(L)'
;MPYYVVAKLQRLLNRRGRCLNGASILVLGVTYKADVADPRETPALKVMELLQQEGTTLAYVDPYTPAVEVAGRSYAAVPLTAQRVAQSDCALILTAHSAFDYELIVRHAPLVFDTRNGTRHVVHRKENVVLL
;
A
#
# COMPACT_ATOMS: atom_id res chain seq x y z
N MET A 1 10.58 10.05 2.23
CA MET A 1 9.99 10.02 3.59
C MET A 1 9.48 8.63 4.04
N PRO A 2 10.24 7.51 3.92
CA PRO A 2 9.71 6.19 4.33
C PRO A 2 9.30 6.08 5.81
N TYR A 3 10.17 6.54 6.73
CA TYR A 3 9.91 6.48 8.17
C TYR A 3 8.62 7.20 8.60
N TYR A 4 8.35 8.36 7.99
CA TYR A 4 7.14 9.12 8.29
C TYR A 4 5.87 8.39 7.82
N VAL A 5 5.92 7.73 6.67
CA VAL A 5 4.81 6.89 6.19
C VAL A 5 4.53 5.76 7.18
N VAL A 6 5.56 5.04 7.63
CA VAL A 6 5.40 3.94 8.60
C VAL A 6 4.85 4.45 9.93
N ALA A 7 5.39 5.54 10.47
CA ALA A 7 4.91 6.14 11.71
C ALA A 7 3.46 6.64 11.61
N LYS A 8 3.07 7.23 10.47
CA LYS A 8 1.68 7.66 10.23
C LYS A 8 0.76 6.43 10.13
N LEU A 9 1.16 5.38 9.39
CA LEU A 9 0.39 4.14 9.29
C LEU A 9 0.18 3.48 10.66
N GLN A 10 1.22 3.40 11.48
CA GLN A 10 1.12 2.88 12.85
C GLN A 10 0.05 3.63 13.65
N ARG A 11 0.04 4.97 13.60
CA ARG A 11 -0.98 5.79 14.28
C ARG A 11 -2.38 5.54 13.73
N LEU A 12 -2.53 5.34 12.42
CA LEU A 12 -3.82 5.09 11.76
C LEU A 12 -4.41 3.72 12.13
N LEU A 13 -3.56 2.70 12.23
CA LEU A 13 -3.95 1.37 12.68
C LEU A 13 -4.27 1.36 14.18
N ASN A 14 -3.47 2.03 15.01
CA ASN A 14 -3.69 2.08 16.45
C ASN A 14 -5.05 2.71 16.79
N ARG A 15 -5.49 3.74 16.05
CA ARG A 15 -6.84 4.33 16.19
C ARG A 15 -7.97 3.35 15.89
N ARG A 16 -7.67 2.24 15.22
CA ARG A 16 -8.60 1.14 14.88
C ARG A 16 -8.37 -0.11 15.74
N GLY A 17 -7.58 -0.01 16.81
CA GLY A 17 -7.28 -1.15 17.68
C GLY A 17 -6.38 -2.21 17.04
N ARG A 18 -5.58 -1.84 16.03
CA ARG A 18 -4.62 -2.72 15.36
C ARG A 18 -3.20 -2.16 15.50
N CYS A 19 -2.24 -3.00 15.85
CA CYS A 19 -0.81 -2.67 15.80
C CYS A 19 -0.23 -3.07 14.44
N LEU A 20 1.01 -2.66 14.14
CA LEU A 20 1.70 -3.09 12.89
C LEU A 20 2.02 -4.59 12.89
N ASN A 21 2.46 -5.12 14.03
CA ASN A 21 2.78 -6.53 14.16
C ASN A 21 1.52 -7.38 13.93
N GLY A 22 1.55 -8.23 12.90
CA GLY A 22 0.40 -9.04 12.48
C GLY A 22 -0.68 -8.29 11.70
N ALA A 23 -0.51 -7.00 11.39
CA ALA A 23 -1.40 -6.32 10.45
C ALA A 23 -1.14 -6.80 9.01
N SER A 24 -2.20 -6.89 8.23
CA SER A 24 -2.19 -7.19 6.80
C SER A 24 -2.21 -5.88 6.01
N ILE A 25 -1.13 -5.58 5.28
CA ILE A 25 -1.04 -4.37 4.46
C ILE A 25 -0.93 -4.75 2.99
N LEU A 26 -1.85 -4.21 2.19
CA LEU A 26 -1.80 -4.32 0.73
C LEU A 26 -1.13 -3.08 0.17
N VAL A 27 0.11 -3.23 -0.30
CA VAL A 27 0.89 -2.16 -0.92
C VAL A 27 0.48 -2.00 -2.38
N LEU A 28 0.11 -0.79 -2.77
CA LEU A 28 -0.27 -0.45 -4.14
C LEU A 28 0.85 0.38 -4.79
N GLY A 29 1.55 -0.26 -5.72
CA GLY A 29 2.66 0.29 -6.49
C GLY A 29 3.99 0.25 -5.73
N VAL A 30 5.04 -0.25 -6.39
CA VAL A 30 6.40 -0.36 -5.84
C VAL A 30 7.46 0.29 -6.74
N THR A 31 7.08 0.71 -7.94
CA THR A 31 7.93 1.42 -8.91
C THR A 31 8.28 2.84 -8.48
N TYR A 32 9.37 3.39 -9.02
CA TYR A 32 9.85 4.74 -8.70
C TYR A 32 8.89 5.84 -9.16
N LYS A 33 8.23 5.62 -10.30
CA LYS A 33 7.27 6.54 -10.91
C LYS A 33 6.03 5.77 -11.33
N ALA A 34 4.90 6.46 -11.31
CA ALA A 34 3.68 5.96 -11.90
C ALA A 34 3.94 5.58 -13.37
N ASP A 35 3.38 4.44 -13.74
CA ASP A 35 3.26 3.91 -15.09
C ASP A 35 4.58 3.58 -15.80
N VAL A 36 5.65 3.35 -15.03
CA VAL A 36 6.98 2.99 -15.52
C VAL A 36 7.52 1.74 -14.81
N ALA A 37 8.04 0.78 -15.56
CA ALA A 37 8.63 -0.47 -15.06
C ALA A 37 10.07 -0.28 -14.53
N ASP A 38 10.29 0.64 -13.58
CA ASP A 38 11.59 0.80 -12.92
C ASP A 38 11.44 0.75 -11.39
N PRO A 39 11.74 -0.41 -10.76
CA PRO A 39 11.70 -0.58 -9.32
C PRO A 39 13.05 -0.31 -8.64
N ARG A 40 14.05 0.28 -9.32
CA ARG A 40 15.36 0.53 -8.68
C ARG A 40 15.27 1.68 -7.68
N GLU A 41 15.84 1.46 -6.49
CA GLU A 41 16.00 2.45 -5.41
C GLU A 41 14.72 3.23 -5.04
N THR A 42 13.56 2.57 -5.07
CA THR A 42 12.30 3.27 -4.80
C THR A 42 12.10 3.50 -3.30
N PRO A 43 11.51 4.64 -2.90
CA PRO A 43 11.08 4.84 -1.53
C PRO A 43 10.09 3.78 -1.04
N ALA A 44 9.37 3.11 -1.96
CA ALA A 44 8.38 2.09 -1.64
C ALA A 44 9.03 0.81 -1.07
N LEU A 45 10.15 0.36 -1.66
CA LEU A 45 10.88 -0.79 -1.12
C LEU A 45 11.39 -0.53 0.30
N LYS A 46 11.82 0.70 0.59
CA LYS A 46 12.23 1.07 1.95
C LYS A 46 11.05 1.09 2.94
N VAL A 47 9.86 1.50 2.50
CA VAL A 47 8.64 1.40 3.34
C VAL A 47 8.31 -0.05 3.61
N MET A 48 8.35 -0.92 2.60
CA MET A 48 8.10 -2.35 2.77
C MET A 48 9.10 -3.02 3.71
N GLU A 49 10.39 -2.68 3.61
CA GLU A 49 11.43 -3.17 4.52
C GLU A 49 11.12 -2.80 5.97
N LEU A 50 10.79 -1.53 6.24
CA LEU A 50 10.47 -1.06 7.58
C LEU A 50 9.20 -1.74 8.12
N LEU A 51 8.17 -1.93 7.30
CA LEU A 51 6.96 -2.66 7.72
C LEU A 51 7.24 -4.14 7.98
N GLN A 52 8.11 -4.77 7.20
CA GLN A 52 8.56 -6.15 7.43
C GLN A 52 9.29 -6.27 8.78
N GLN A 53 10.13 -5.31 9.14
CA GLN A 53 10.84 -5.27 10.44
C GLN A 53 9.86 -5.15 11.62
N GLU A 54 8.72 -4.48 11.43
CA GLU A 54 7.65 -4.35 12.44
C GLU A 54 6.74 -5.58 12.55
N GLY A 55 7.02 -6.67 11.83
CA GLY A 55 6.21 -7.90 11.86
C GLY A 55 4.92 -7.82 11.05
N THR A 56 4.84 -6.90 10.08
CA THR A 56 3.66 -6.73 9.23
C THR A 56 3.56 -7.84 8.18
N THR A 57 2.36 -8.35 7.92
CA THR A 57 2.08 -9.21 6.77
C THR A 57 1.88 -8.35 5.52
N LEU A 58 2.77 -8.48 4.54
CA LEU A 58 2.75 -7.68 3.32
C LEU A 58 2.33 -8.49 2.10
N ALA A 59 1.48 -7.88 1.28
CA ALA A 59 1.28 -8.24 -0.12
C ALA A 59 1.37 -6.96 -0.96
N TYR A 60 1.76 -7.05 -2.22
CA TYR A 60 1.79 -5.89 -3.10
C TYR A 60 1.15 -6.16 -4.45
N VAL A 61 0.61 -5.10 -5.04
CA VAL A 61 0.09 -5.04 -6.39
C VAL A 61 0.92 -4.03 -7.15
N ASP A 62 1.50 -4.45 -8.27
CA ASP A 62 2.12 -3.55 -9.24
C ASP A 62 1.95 -4.13 -10.65
N PRO A 63 1.37 -3.38 -11.61
CA PRO A 63 1.15 -3.89 -12.96
C PRO A 63 2.41 -3.91 -13.82
N TYR A 64 3.50 -3.28 -13.38
CA TYR A 64 4.75 -3.12 -14.12
C TYR A 64 5.91 -3.91 -13.51
N THR A 65 5.80 -4.32 -12.24
CA THR A 65 6.84 -5.05 -11.52
C THR A 65 6.30 -6.38 -10.98
N PRO A 66 6.59 -7.54 -11.62
CA PRO A 66 6.01 -8.83 -11.24
C PRO A 66 6.66 -9.45 -10.00
N ALA A 67 7.90 -9.07 -9.68
CA ALA A 67 8.64 -9.56 -8.53
C ALA A 67 9.56 -8.46 -7.99
N VAL A 68 9.71 -8.41 -6.66
CA VAL A 68 10.67 -7.56 -5.96
C VAL A 68 11.34 -8.35 -4.83
N GLU A 69 12.56 -7.95 -4.48
CA GLU A 69 13.24 -8.42 -3.28
C GLU A 69 13.28 -7.29 -2.25
N VAL A 70 12.85 -7.58 -1.02
CA VAL A 70 12.85 -6.64 0.10
C VAL A 70 13.48 -7.32 1.30
N ALA A 71 14.60 -6.79 1.76
CA ALA A 71 15.31 -7.28 2.96
C ALA A 71 15.56 -8.81 2.95
N GLY A 72 16.02 -9.35 1.81
CA GLY A 72 16.29 -10.78 1.62
C GLY A 72 15.04 -11.66 1.48
N ARG A 73 13.85 -11.08 1.33
CA ARG A 73 12.60 -11.79 1.04
C ARG A 73 12.06 -11.43 -0.33
N SER A 74 11.78 -12.45 -1.14
CA SER A 74 11.13 -12.27 -2.44
C SER A 74 9.62 -12.14 -2.29
N TYR A 75 9.05 -11.16 -2.98
CA TYR A 75 7.61 -10.96 -3.10
C TYR A 75 7.22 -11.02 -4.59
N ALA A 76 6.19 -11.82 -4.89
CA ALA A 76 5.52 -11.80 -6.19
C ALA A 76 4.30 -10.87 -6.15
N ALA A 77 4.07 -10.12 -7.23
CA ALA A 77 2.91 -9.27 -7.36
C ALA A 77 1.63 -10.11 -7.31
N VAL A 78 0.64 -9.66 -6.54
CA VAL A 78 -0.67 -10.30 -6.48
C VAL A 78 -1.69 -9.53 -7.32
N PRO A 79 -2.72 -10.19 -7.87
CA PRO A 79 -3.78 -9.49 -8.59
C PRO A 79 -4.56 -8.57 -7.65
N LEU A 80 -4.96 -7.40 -8.14
CA LEU A 80 -5.88 -6.53 -7.44
C LEU A 80 -7.29 -7.14 -7.47
N THR A 81 -7.82 -7.51 -6.30
CA THR A 81 -9.20 -8.03 -6.18
C THR A 81 -9.91 -7.40 -4.99
N ALA A 82 -11.23 -7.23 -5.09
CA ALA A 82 -12.06 -6.73 -3.99
C ALA A 82 -11.86 -7.53 -2.70
N GLN A 83 -11.70 -8.85 -2.81
CA GLN A 83 -11.45 -9.74 -1.68
C GLN A 83 -10.14 -9.40 -0.96
N ARG A 84 -9.02 -9.24 -1.68
CA ARG A 84 -7.72 -8.92 -1.07
C ARG A 84 -7.74 -7.53 -0.43
N VAL A 85 -8.37 -6.57 -1.10
CA VAL A 85 -8.54 -5.21 -0.56
C VAL A 85 -9.33 -5.26 0.75
N ALA A 86 -10.45 -6.00 0.80
CA ALA A 86 -11.28 -6.13 1.99
C ALA A 86 -10.61 -6.91 3.14
N GLN A 87 -9.73 -7.86 2.82
CA GLN A 87 -8.97 -8.65 3.81
C GLN A 87 -7.74 -7.93 4.37
N SER A 88 -7.31 -6.83 3.75
CA SER A 88 -6.22 -6.00 4.26
C SER A 88 -6.73 -5.07 5.37
N ASP A 89 -5.89 -4.81 6.38
CA ASP A 89 -6.17 -3.80 7.40
C ASP A 89 -5.96 -2.38 6.85
N CYS A 90 -5.09 -2.23 5.86
CA CYS A 90 -4.91 -1.00 5.10
C CYS A 90 -4.43 -1.28 3.66
N ALA A 91 -5.06 -0.60 2.70
CA ALA A 91 -4.52 -0.41 1.37
C ALA A 91 -3.59 0.82 1.37
N LEU A 92 -2.29 0.62 1.18
CA LEU A 92 -1.27 1.66 1.23
C LEU A 92 -0.81 2.01 -0.19
N ILE A 93 -1.14 3.20 -0.66
CA ILE A 93 -0.75 3.68 -1.99
C ILE A 93 0.62 4.35 -1.88
N LEU A 94 1.65 3.71 -2.44
CA LEU A 94 3.01 4.24 -2.51
C LEU A 94 3.35 4.76 -3.92
N THR A 95 2.76 4.15 -4.95
CA THR A 95 2.80 4.67 -6.32
C THR A 95 1.40 4.67 -6.90
N ALA A 96 0.95 5.84 -7.37
CA ALA A 96 -0.39 6.00 -7.93
C ALA A 96 -0.41 5.69 -9.44
N HIS A 97 -0.43 4.40 -9.78
CA HIS A 97 -0.58 3.96 -11.18
C HIS A 97 -1.94 4.34 -11.75
N SER A 98 -1.99 4.71 -13.03
CA SER A 98 -3.26 4.98 -13.72
C SER A 98 -4.08 3.71 -13.92
N ALA A 99 -3.42 2.54 -13.91
CA ALA A 99 -4.05 1.23 -14.09
C ALA A 99 -4.83 0.74 -12.86
N PHE A 100 -4.71 1.41 -11.70
CA PHE A 100 -5.45 0.99 -10.51
C PHE A 100 -6.92 1.44 -10.54
N ASP A 101 -7.81 0.51 -10.21
CA ASP A 101 -9.22 0.83 -9.94
C ASP A 101 -9.37 1.39 -8.53
N TYR A 102 -9.19 2.71 -8.39
CA TYR A 102 -9.29 3.42 -7.11
C TYR A 102 -10.69 3.37 -6.51
N GLU A 103 -11.75 3.28 -7.33
CA GLU A 103 -13.12 3.13 -6.83
C GLU A 103 -13.27 1.77 -6.13
N LEU A 104 -12.78 0.68 -6.74
CA LEU A 104 -12.75 -0.64 -6.11
C LEU A 104 -11.91 -0.62 -4.82
N ILE A 105 -10.73 0.00 -4.84
CA ILE A 105 -9.84 0.09 -3.67
C ILE A 105 -10.56 0.79 -2.51
N VAL A 106 -11.07 2.01 -2.73
CA VAL A 106 -11.74 2.79 -1.69
C VAL A 106 -13.04 2.13 -1.24
N ARG A 107 -13.81 1.55 -2.17
CA ARG A 107 -15.07 0.87 -1.83
C ARG A 107 -14.87 -0.32 -0.91
N HIS A 108 -13.80 -1.09 -1.06
CA HIS A 108 -13.63 -2.35 -0.32
C HIS A 108 -12.66 -2.25 0.87
N ALA A 109 -11.73 -1.31 0.87
CA ALA A 109 -10.72 -1.24 1.92
C ALA A 109 -11.32 -0.80 3.27
N PRO A 110 -10.91 -1.40 4.41
CA PRO A 110 -11.21 -0.86 5.73
C PRO A 110 -10.55 0.50 5.99
N LEU A 111 -9.36 0.70 5.42
CA LEU A 111 -8.58 1.93 5.47
C LEU A 111 -7.78 2.06 4.17
N VAL A 112 -7.79 3.26 3.57
CA VAL A 112 -6.87 3.63 2.49
C VAL A 112 -5.93 4.69 3.02
N PHE A 113 -4.63 4.43 2.94
CA PHE A 113 -3.62 5.44 3.21
C PHE A 113 -2.96 5.84 1.89
N ASP A 114 -3.32 7.01 1.40
CA ASP A 114 -2.90 7.53 0.11
C ASP A 114 -1.76 8.54 0.27
N THR A 115 -0.54 8.13 -0.10
CA THR A 115 0.65 8.99 -0.04
C THR A 115 0.91 9.79 -1.31
N ARG A 116 0.10 9.57 -2.35
CA ARG A 116 0.33 10.05 -3.72
C ARG A 116 -0.84 10.83 -4.31
N ASN A 117 -1.93 10.98 -3.58
CA ASN A 117 -3.17 11.60 -4.04
C ASN A 117 -3.75 10.91 -5.29
N GLY A 118 -3.63 9.58 -5.35
CA GLY A 118 -4.21 8.73 -6.39
C GLY A 118 -5.74 8.67 -6.31
N THR A 119 -6.31 8.76 -5.11
CA THR A 119 -7.77 8.67 -4.89
C THR A 119 -8.52 9.97 -5.15
N ARG A 120 -7.88 11.00 -5.74
CA ARG A 120 -8.46 12.34 -5.90
C ARG A 120 -9.80 12.36 -6.64
N HIS A 121 -9.96 11.48 -7.62
CA HIS A 121 -11.15 11.37 -8.47
C HIS A 121 -12.18 10.35 -8.00
N VAL A 122 -11.91 9.63 -6.90
CA VAL A 122 -12.92 8.77 -6.28
C VAL A 122 -14.08 9.66 -5.85
N VAL A 123 -15.32 9.22 -6.05
CA VAL A 123 -16.52 9.98 -5.69
C VAL A 123 -17.28 9.35 -4.52
N HIS A 124 -17.06 8.06 -4.25
CA HIS A 124 -17.74 7.33 -3.17
C HIS A 124 -16.82 7.08 -1.96
N ARG A 125 -17.43 7.01 -0.77
CA ARG A 125 -16.82 6.48 0.46
C ARG A 125 -15.46 7.09 0.85
N LYS A 126 -15.28 8.42 0.79
CA LYS A 126 -13.98 9.05 1.13
C LYS A 126 -13.62 9.02 2.62
N GLU A 127 -14.54 8.64 3.50
CA GLU A 127 -14.33 8.63 4.95
C GLU A 127 -13.27 7.62 5.43
N ASN A 128 -12.97 6.58 4.64
CA ASN A 128 -11.90 5.62 4.94
C ASN A 128 -10.54 6.02 4.32
N VAL A 129 -10.47 7.13 3.59
CA VAL A 129 -9.26 7.62 2.94
C VAL A 129 -8.54 8.62 3.83
N VAL A 130 -7.25 8.37 4.07
CA VAL A 130 -6.35 9.31 4.71
C VAL A 130 -5.27 9.70 3.73
N LEU A 131 -5.14 11.00 3.46
CA LEU A 131 -4.06 11.53 2.64
C LEU A 131 -2.81 11.80 3.48
N LEU A 132 -1.63 11.58 2.91
CA LEU A 132 -0.36 11.97 3.52
C LEU A 132 -0.22 13.49 3.58
#